data_AF-A0A953QFI2-F1
#
_entry.id   AF-A0A953QFI2-F1
#
_cell.length_a   1.000
_cell.length_b   1.000
_cell.length_c   1.000
_cell.angle_alpha   90.00
_cell.angle_beta   90.00
_cell.angle_gamma   90.00
#
_symmetry.space_group_name_H-M   'P 1'
#
loop_
_entity.id
_entity.type
_entity.pdbx_description
1 polymer ?
#
loop_
_entity_poly.entity_id
_entity_poly.type
_entity_poly.pdbx_seq_one_letter_code
_entity_poly.pdbx_strand_id
1 'polypeptide(L)'
;MIPYSAREQRGWYMYDFANSAFSTTVVTLFMGPYLTAITKAAADANGYVHPLGIPVDARAYWGYIVSLSVVLQVLFLPIVGAIADYGRRKREVLAATAYLGSVATIAMFFLKGSEYLFGGLLFLIANVTFGASLVIYNSFLPEIAQPEDRDAVSSKGFALGYIGGGVLLALNLVLF
;
A
#
# COMPACT_ATOMS: atom_id res chain seq x y z
N MET A 1 -12.31 13.82 32.79
CA MET A 1 -12.06 12.96 31.61
C MET A 1 -11.81 13.90 30.44
N ILE A 2 -10.58 13.98 29.93
CA ILE A 2 -10.30 14.85 28.78
C ILE A 2 -10.94 14.16 27.56
N PRO A 3 -11.93 14.77 26.88
CA PRO A 3 -12.50 14.19 25.68
C PRO A 3 -11.37 14.06 24.64
N TYR A 4 -11.16 12.85 24.11
CA TYR A 4 -10.26 12.68 22.97
C TYR A 4 -10.70 13.61 21.83
N SER A 5 -9.74 14.19 21.14
CA SER A 5 -10.02 15.19 20.13
C SER A 5 -10.72 14.53 18.95
N ALA A 6 -12.00 14.86 18.73
CA ALA A 6 -12.77 14.40 17.56
C ALA A 6 -12.06 14.72 16.23
N ARG A 7 -11.16 15.70 16.23
CA ARG A 7 -10.31 16.05 15.09
C ARG A 7 -9.29 14.94 14.78
N GLU A 8 -8.70 14.32 15.79
CA GLU A 8 -7.71 13.25 15.64
C GLU A 8 -8.37 11.99 15.09
N GLN A 9 -9.52 11.60 15.65
CA GLN A 9 -10.31 10.47 15.14
C GLN A 9 -10.74 10.67 13.69
N ARG A 10 -11.20 11.88 13.31
CA ARG A 10 -11.54 12.19 11.91
C ARG A 10 -10.34 12.09 10.98
N GLY A 11 -9.16 12.55 11.42
CA GLY A 11 -7.93 12.42 10.64
C GLY A 11 -7.55 10.95 10.44
N TRP A 12 -7.69 10.13 11.47
CA TRP A 12 -7.46 8.69 11.43
C TRP A 12 -8.45 8.00 10.46
N TYR A 13 -9.74 8.31 10.52
CA TYR A 13 -10.74 7.77 9.59
C TYR A 13 -10.47 8.15 8.12
N MET A 14 -10.04 9.40 7.87
CA MET A 14 -9.71 9.84 6.51
C MET A 14 -8.48 9.11 5.96
N TYR A 15 -7.51 8.79 6.83
CA TYR A 15 -6.38 7.96 6.44
C TYR A 15 -6.83 6.56 6.02
N ASP A 16 -7.72 5.92 6.80
CA ASP A 16 -8.28 4.60 6.48
C ASP A 16 -8.99 4.57 5.13
N PHE A 17 -9.79 5.61 4.86
CA PHE A 17 -10.47 5.83 3.60
C PHE A 17 -9.49 5.86 2.43
N ALA A 18 -8.43 6.66 2.52
CA ALA A 18 -7.43 6.82 1.46
C ALA A 18 -6.58 5.57 1.27
N ASN A 19 -6.16 4.93 2.36
CA ASN A 19 -5.35 3.72 2.33
C ASN A 19 -6.12 2.53 1.72
N SER A 20 -7.40 2.39 2.04
CA SER A 20 -8.25 1.32 1.51
C SER A 20 -8.40 1.37 -0.03
N ALA A 21 -8.37 2.57 -0.61
CA ALA A 21 -8.34 2.75 -2.06
C ALA A 21 -7.11 2.09 -2.70
N PHE A 22 -5.91 2.20 -2.11
CA PHE A 22 -4.72 1.54 -2.61
C PHE A 22 -4.85 0.00 -2.59
N SER A 23 -5.31 -0.56 -1.46
CA SER A 23 -5.47 -2.01 -1.31
C SER A 23 -6.48 -2.60 -2.31
N THR A 24 -7.66 -1.97 -2.43
CA THR A 24 -8.77 -2.47 -3.26
C THR A 24 -8.56 -2.26 -4.75
N THR A 25 -8.01 -1.11 -5.14
CA THR A 25 -7.84 -0.76 -6.56
C THR A 25 -6.48 -1.21 -7.08
N VAL A 26 -5.40 -0.77 -6.43
CA VAL A 26 -4.04 -0.96 -6.95
C VAL A 26 -3.61 -2.41 -6.74
N VAL A 27 -3.55 -2.86 -5.49
CA VAL A 27 -3.00 -4.20 -5.16
C VAL A 27 -3.92 -5.31 -5.68
N THR A 28 -5.23 -5.18 -5.47
CA THR A 28 -6.18 -6.26 -5.72
C THR A 28 -6.57 -6.38 -7.20
N LEU A 29 -6.89 -5.27 -7.88
CA LEU A 29 -7.50 -5.34 -9.21
C LEU A 29 -6.53 -5.02 -10.35
N PHE A 30 -5.90 -3.84 -10.31
CA PHE A 30 -5.26 -3.29 -11.52
C PHE A 30 -3.79 -3.67 -11.67
N MET A 31 -3.02 -3.74 -10.58
CA MET A 31 -1.56 -3.86 -10.70
C MET A 31 -1.10 -5.19 -11.29
N GLY A 32 -1.77 -6.30 -10.95
CA GLY A 32 -1.41 -7.63 -11.45
C GLY A 32 -1.50 -7.73 -12.97
N PRO A 33 -2.66 -7.45 -13.58
CA PRO A 33 -2.81 -7.38 -15.03
C PRO A 33 -1.91 -6.34 -15.68
N TYR A 34 -1.79 -5.15 -15.09
CA TYR A 34 -1.00 -4.05 -15.62
C TYR A 34 0.49 -4.38 -15.72
N LEU A 35 1.10 -4.82 -14.62
CA LEU A 35 2.52 -5.17 -14.61
C LEU A 35 2.78 -6.40 -15.47
N THR A 36 1.87 -7.39 -15.45
CA THR A 36 1.98 -8.58 -16.32
C THR A 36 1.96 -8.20 -17.81
N ALA A 37 1.15 -7.22 -18.22
CA ALA A 37 1.12 -6.74 -19.59
C ALA A 37 2.46 -6.09 -19.99
N ILE A 38 3.02 -5.25 -19.13
CA ILE A 38 4.34 -4.63 -19.34
C ILE A 38 5.45 -5.70 -19.40
N THR A 39 5.42 -6.68 -18.51
CA THR A 39 6.39 -7.78 -18.50
C THR A 39 6.29 -8.63 -19.77
N LYS A 40 5.08 -8.92 -20.25
CA LYS A 40 4.89 -9.65 -21.52
C LYS A 40 5.41 -8.86 -22.72
N ALA A 41 5.25 -7.54 -22.73
CA ALA A 41 5.80 -6.70 -23.79
C ALA A 41 7.34 -6.70 -23.80
N ALA A 42 7.98 -7.01 -22.66
CA ALA A 42 9.42 -7.12 -22.51
C ALA A 42 9.98 -8.54 -22.72
N ALA A 43 9.10 -9.53 -22.93
CA ALA A 43 9.49 -10.93 -22.99
C ALA A 43 10.18 -11.28 -24.32
N ASP A 44 11.11 -12.23 -24.27
CA ASP A 44 11.73 -12.82 -25.45
C ASP A 44 10.76 -13.72 -26.25
N ALA A 45 11.23 -14.27 -27.36
CA ALA A 45 10.44 -15.15 -28.22
C ALA A 45 9.90 -16.41 -27.50
N ASN A 46 10.51 -16.79 -26.37
CA ASN A 46 10.11 -17.94 -25.55
C ASN A 46 9.18 -17.53 -24.39
N GLY A 47 8.85 -16.24 -24.24
CA GLY A 47 7.98 -15.73 -23.19
C GLY A 47 8.68 -15.44 -21.85
N TYR A 48 10.02 -15.37 -21.84
CA TYR A 48 10.81 -15.11 -20.65
C TYR A 48 11.31 -13.66 -20.61
N VAL A 49 11.34 -13.10 -19.41
CA VAL A 49 12.10 -11.90 -19.09
C VAL A 49 13.35 -12.28 -18.30
N HIS A 50 14.38 -11.44 -18.35
CA HIS A 50 15.69 -11.75 -17.77
C HIS A 50 16.11 -10.75 -16.69
N PRO A 51 15.33 -10.59 -15.59
CA PRO A 51 15.74 -9.74 -14.48
C PRO A 51 17.10 -10.20 -13.95
N LEU A 52 18.09 -9.30 -13.96
CA LEU A 52 19.47 -9.60 -13.53
C LEU A 52 20.11 -10.79 -14.27
N GLY A 53 19.65 -11.10 -15.48
CA GLY A 53 20.14 -12.23 -16.28
C GLY A 53 19.53 -13.60 -15.95
N ILE A 54 18.54 -13.66 -15.07
CA ILE A 54 17.85 -14.92 -14.70
C ILE A 54 16.56 -15.06 -15.52
N PRO A 55 16.34 -16.18 -16.25
CA PRO A 55 15.12 -16.38 -17.02
C PRO A 55 13.91 -16.58 -16.09
N VAL A 56 12.91 -15.72 -16.24
CA VAL A 56 11.67 -15.72 -15.46
C VAL A 56 10.49 -15.65 -16.43
N ASP A 57 9.51 -16.55 -16.28
CA ASP A 57 8.27 -16.49 -17.09
C ASP A 57 7.58 -15.14 -16.83
N ALA A 58 7.24 -14.43 -17.91
CA ALA A 58 6.64 -13.10 -17.81
C ALA A 58 5.33 -13.07 -16.98
N ARG A 59 4.60 -14.19 -16.92
CA ARG A 59 3.37 -14.35 -16.12
C ARG A 59 3.66 -14.57 -14.64
N ALA A 60 4.82 -15.14 -14.32
CA ALA A 60 5.23 -15.40 -12.93
C ALA A 60 5.86 -14.17 -12.27
N TYR A 61 6.34 -13.20 -13.05
CA TYR A 61 7.02 -12.00 -12.56
C TYR A 61 6.23 -11.23 -11.49
N TRP A 62 4.93 -11.00 -11.73
CA TRP A 62 4.07 -10.32 -10.75
C TRP A 62 4.02 -11.06 -9.40
N GLY A 63 3.85 -12.39 -9.41
CA GLY A 63 3.85 -13.21 -8.21
C GLY A 63 5.17 -13.14 -7.44
N TYR A 64 6.31 -13.10 -8.16
CA TYR A 64 7.61 -12.92 -7.54
C TYR A 64 7.78 -11.55 -6.91
N ILE A 65 7.34 -10.48 -7.58
CA ILE A 65 7.40 -9.12 -7.05
C ILE A 65 6.51 -8.95 -5.80
N VAL A 66 5.30 -9.52 -5.80
CA VAL A 66 4.44 -9.56 -4.61
C VAL A 66 5.12 -10.31 -3.47
N SER A 67 5.67 -11.50 -3.74
CA SER A 67 6.36 -12.30 -2.72
C SER A 67 7.55 -11.56 -2.13
N LEU A 68 8.37 -10.93 -2.96
CA LEU A 68 9.50 -10.12 -2.53
C LEU A 68 9.03 -8.94 -1.68
N SER A 69 7.94 -8.27 -2.05
CA SER A 69 7.39 -7.16 -1.25
C SER A 69 6.99 -7.60 0.16
N VAL A 70 6.41 -8.80 0.31
CA VAL A 70 6.01 -9.35 1.61
C VAL A 70 7.23 -9.74 2.43
N VAL A 71 8.26 -10.34 1.81
CA VAL A 71 9.53 -10.65 2.49
C VAL A 71 10.18 -9.36 3.02
N LEU A 72 10.22 -8.30 2.21
CA LEU A 72 10.74 -7.00 2.65
C LEU A 72 9.91 -6.45 3.81
N GLN A 73 8.57 -6.53 3.75
CA GLN A 73 7.73 -6.13 4.87
C GLN A 73 8.05 -6.91 6.15
N VAL A 74 8.20 -8.24 6.10
CA VAL A 74 8.56 -9.04 7.28
C VAL A 74 9.85 -8.55 7.94
N LEU A 75 10.82 -8.08 7.15
CA LEU A 75 12.08 -7.54 7.65
C LEU A 75 11.96 -6.10 8.18
N PHE A 76 11.23 -5.23 7.49
CA PHE A 76 11.16 -3.80 7.80
C PHE A 76 10.08 -3.43 8.83
N LEU A 77 8.93 -4.10 8.82
CA LEU A 77 7.80 -3.76 9.69
C LEU A 77 8.12 -3.85 11.18
N PRO A 78 8.91 -4.82 11.68
CA PRO A 78 9.34 -4.81 13.09
C PRO A 78 10.15 -3.58 13.48
N ILE A 79 11.02 -3.09 12.58
CA ILE A 79 11.80 -1.86 12.79
C ILE A 79 10.87 -0.65 12.85
N VAL A 80 9.91 -0.58 11.92
CA VAL A 80 8.88 0.48 11.90
C VAL A 80 8.01 0.43 13.16
N GLY A 81 7.67 -0.77 13.64
CA GLY A 81 6.94 -0.97 14.89
C GLY A 81 7.71 -0.46 16.10
N ALA A 82 9.01 -0.76 16.20
CA ALA A 82 9.86 -0.20 17.25
C ALA A 82 9.94 1.34 17.19
N ILE A 83 10.00 1.91 15.98
CA ILE A 83 9.93 3.37 15.80
C ILE A 83 8.56 3.91 16.23
N ALA A 84 7.49 3.17 16.01
CA ALA A 84 6.17 3.53 16.52
C ALA A 84 6.16 3.52 18.05
N ASP A 85 6.58 2.44 18.68
CA ASP A 85 6.43 2.25 20.12
C ASP A 85 7.30 3.21 20.95
N TYR A 86 8.53 3.50 20.48
CA TYR A 86 9.49 4.32 21.21
C TYR A 86 9.70 5.72 20.62
N GLY A 87 9.23 5.97 19.39
CA GLY A 87 9.50 7.21 18.67
C GLY A 87 8.47 8.31 18.94
N ARG A 88 8.95 9.55 19.11
CA ARG A 88 8.10 10.74 19.30
C ARG A 88 7.55 11.33 18.00
N ARG A 89 7.89 10.74 16.85
CA ARG A 89 7.65 11.28 15.49
C ARG A 89 6.72 10.40 14.64
N LYS A 90 5.81 9.63 15.26
CA LYS A 90 4.84 8.75 14.56
C LYS A 90 4.17 9.42 13.36
N ARG A 91 3.71 10.67 13.54
CA ARG A 91 3.01 11.43 12.49
C ARG A 91 3.92 11.73 11.28
N GLU A 92 5.18 12.08 11.51
CA GLU A 92 6.15 12.36 10.44
C GLU A 92 6.46 11.08 9.67
N VAL A 93 6.63 9.94 10.36
CA VAL A 93 6.88 8.64 9.74
C VAL A 93 5.67 8.16 8.94
N LEU A 94 4.45 8.33 9.47
CA LEU A 94 3.21 8.04 8.75
C LEU A 94 3.13 8.87 7.46
N ALA A 95 3.38 10.18 7.55
CA ALA A 95 3.36 11.07 6.39
C ALA A 95 4.42 10.67 5.36
N ALA A 96 5.66 10.42 5.79
CA ALA A 96 6.75 10.04 4.90
C ALA A 96 6.45 8.73 4.15
N THR A 97 5.98 7.71 4.86
CA THR A 97 5.63 6.41 4.25
C THR A 97 4.43 6.53 3.32
N ALA A 98 3.37 7.23 3.73
CA ALA A 98 2.19 7.46 2.90
C ALA A 98 2.50 8.25 1.62
N TYR A 99 3.28 9.33 1.72
CA TYR A 99 3.67 10.13 0.55
C TYR A 99 4.63 9.37 -0.37
N LEU A 100 5.60 8.64 0.18
CA LEU A 100 6.50 7.82 -0.64
C LEU A 100 5.74 6.75 -1.41
N GLY A 101 4.81 6.05 -0.77
CA GLY A 101 3.97 5.05 -1.43
C GLY A 101 3.03 5.67 -2.49
N SER A 102 2.46 6.83 -2.18
CA SER A 102 1.61 7.57 -3.13
C SER A 102 2.40 8.04 -4.35
N VAL A 103 3.59 8.59 -4.16
CA VAL A 103 4.48 9.03 -5.25
C VAL A 103 4.93 7.84 -6.10
N ALA A 104 5.27 6.72 -5.48
CA ALA A 104 5.62 5.49 -6.20
C ALA A 104 4.43 4.97 -7.04
N THR A 105 3.22 5.04 -6.49
CA THR A 105 1.98 4.66 -7.20
C THR A 105 1.68 5.59 -8.37
N ILE A 106 1.83 6.91 -8.18
CA ILE A 106 1.67 7.90 -9.26
C ILE A 106 2.74 7.69 -10.34
N ALA A 107 3.97 7.39 -9.95
CA ALA A 107 5.06 7.13 -10.90
C ALA A 107 4.79 5.94 -11.82
N MET A 108 3.99 4.95 -11.37
CA MET A 108 3.62 3.80 -12.21
C MET A 108 2.80 4.21 -13.42
N PHE A 109 2.04 5.31 -13.36
CA PHE A 109 1.30 5.83 -14.52
C PHE A 109 2.22 6.15 -15.70
N PHE A 110 3.47 6.52 -15.43
CA PHE A 110 4.43 6.89 -16.46
C PHE A 110 5.21 5.71 -17.04
N LEU A 111 4.94 4.48 -16.61
CA LEU A 111 5.58 3.29 -17.16
C LEU A 111 5.21 3.11 -18.63
N LYS A 112 6.23 2.88 -19.47
CA LYS A 112 6.07 2.70 -20.91
C LYS A 112 6.74 1.41 -21.39
N GLY A 113 6.17 0.85 -22.45
CA GLY A 113 6.79 -0.24 -23.21
C GLY A 113 7.16 -1.44 -22.35
N SER A 114 8.47 -1.68 -22.21
CA SER A 114 9.07 -2.86 -21.58
C SER A 114 9.69 -2.57 -20.21
N GLU A 115 9.29 -1.51 -19.51
CA GLU A 115 9.88 -1.07 -18.23
C GLU A 115 9.46 -1.91 -17.01
N TYR A 116 9.41 -3.23 -17.15
CA TYR A 116 8.90 -4.14 -16.11
C TYR A 116 9.73 -4.09 -14.81
N LEU A 117 11.05 -3.91 -14.90
CA LEU A 117 11.94 -3.79 -13.74
C LEU A 117 11.65 -2.54 -12.93
N PHE A 118 11.44 -1.41 -13.60
CA PHE A 118 11.12 -0.15 -12.94
C PHE A 118 9.72 -0.22 -12.34
N GLY A 119 8.75 -0.81 -13.04
CA GLY A 119 7.41 -1.05 -12.51
C GLY A 119 7.41 -1.97 -11.27
N GLY A 120 8.21 -3.04 -11.31
CA GLY A 120 8.41 -3.92 -10.15
C GLY A 120 9.02 -3.18 -8.96
N LEU A 121 10.04 -2.35 -9.18
CA LEU A 121 10.65 -1.53 -8.13
C LEU A 121 9.66 -0.54 -7.52
N LEU A 122 8.91 0.19 -8.35
CA LEU A 122 7.88 1.11 -7.87
C LEU A 122 6.83 0.39 -7.02
N PHE A 123 6.44 -0.83 -7.42
CA PHE A 123 5.50 -1.63 -6.64
C PHE A 123 6.07 -2.09 -5.32
N LEU A 124 7.34 -2.53 -5.28
CA LEU A 124 8.01 -2.87 -4.03
C LEU A 124 8.00 -1.68 -3.08
N ILE A 125 8.36 -0.48 -3.55
CA ILE A 125 8.35 0.75 -2.74
C ILE A 125 6.93 1.04 -2.25
N ALA A 126 5.94 1.06 -3.15
CA ALA A 126 4.55 1.36 -2.81
C ALA A 126 4.00 0.38 -1.78
N ASN A 127 4.18 -0.93 -1.98
CA ASN A 127 3.61 -1.94 -1.10
C ASN A 127 4.34 -2.02 0.26
N VAL A 128 5.67 -1.89 0.29
CA VAL A 128 6.43 -1.91 1.56
C VAL A 128 6.10 -0.68 2.40
N THR A 129 6.05 0.50 1.79
CA THR A 129 5.70 1.75 2.49
C THR A 129 4.24 1.78 2.93
N PHE A 130 3.33 1.20 2.15
CA PHE A 130 1.95 0.96 2.56
C PHE A 130 1.88 0.12 3.83
N GLY A 131 2.57 -1.03 3.88
CA GLY A 131 2.63 -1.86 5.09
C GLY A 131 3.22 -1.11 6.29
N ALA A 132 4.30 -0.35 6.08
CA ALA A 132 4.91 0.46 7.13
C ALA A 132 3.94 1.52 7.68
N SER A 133 3.21 2.17 6.77
CA SER A 133 2.22 3.17 7.13
C SER A 133 1.07 2.57 7.97
N LEU A 134 0.65 1.34 7.68
CA LEU A 134 -0.38 0.63 8.44
C LEU A 134 0.08 0.31 9.87
N VAL A 135 1.34 -0.09 10.06
CA VAL A 135 1.89 -0.33 11.40
C VAL A 135 1.84 0.95 12.24
N ILE A 136 2.28 2.08 11.67
CA ILE A 136 2.23 3.37 12.37
C ILE A 136 0.77 3.82 12.61
N TYR A 137 -0.09 3.68 11.60
CA TYR A 137 -1.50 4.02 11.68
C TYR A 137 -2.23 3.29 12.82
N ASN A 138 -2.01 1.98 12.95
CA ASN A 138 -2.60 1.18 14.02
C ASN A 138 -2.07 1.58 15.40
N SER A 139 -0.82 2.06 15.49
CA SER A 139 -0.22 2.53 16.74
C SER A 139 -0.87 3.81 17.30
N PHE A 140 -1.66 4.54 16.50
CA PHE A 140 -2.40 5.72 16.95
C PHE A 140 -3.72 5.37 17.65
N LEU A 141 -4.31 4.20 17.39
CA LEU A 141 -5.62 3.83 17.95
C LEU A 141 -5.66 3.90 19.49
N PRO A 142 -4.64 3.40 20.23
CA PRO A 142 -4.60 3.52 21.68
C PRO A 142 -4.46 4.96 22.20
N GLU A 143 -4.00 5.91 21.37
CA GLU A 143 -3.81 7.32 21.71
C GLU A 143 -5.04 8.18 21.45
N ILE A 144 -5.96 7.72 20.58
CA ILE A 144 -7.15 8.47 20.15
C ILE A 144 -8.48 7.93 20.70
N ALA A 145 -8.44 6.82 21.45
CA ALA A 145 -9.63 6.16 22.00
C ALA A 145 -9.37 5.50 23.36
N GLN A 146 -10.35 5.62 24.27
CA GLN A 146 -10.34 4.90 25.55
C GLN A 146 -10.41 3.39 25.28
N PRO A 147 -9.87 2.53 26.16
CA PRO A 147 -9.94 1.08 26.02
C PRO A 147 -11.35 0.56 25.69
N GLU A 148 -12.39 1.16 26.29
CA GLU A 148 -13.79 0.76 26.10
C GLU A 148 -14.37 1.19 24.73
N ASP A 149 -13.81 2.25 24.13
CA ASP A 149 -14.29 2.85 22.87
C ASP A 149 -13.48 2.39 21.64
N ARG A 150 -12.34 1.72 21.82
CA ARG A 150 -11.42 1.33 20.74
C ARG A 150 -12.09 0.49 19.67
N ASP A 151 -12.93 -0.47 20.05
CA ASP A 151 -13.63 -1.34 19.10
C ASP A 151 -14.62 -0.54 18.24
N ALA A 152 -15.35 0.39 18.86
CA ALA A 152 -16.30 1.24 18.16
C ALA A 152 -15.61 2.23 17.23
N VAL A 153 -14.48 2.82 17.66
CA VAL A 153 -13.67 3.73 16.83
C VAL A 153 -13.06 2.96 15.66
N SER A 154 -12.47 1.80 15.91
CA SER A 154 -11.87 0.94 14.88
C SER A 154 -12.91 0.49 13.84
N SER A 155 -14.08 0.02 14.29
CA SER A 155 -15.16 -0.42 13.40
C SER A 155 -15.68 0.69 12.49
N LYS A 156 -15.77 1.93 13.02
CA LYS A 156 -16.14 3.10 12.21
C LYS A 156 -15.08 3.45 11.18
N GLY A 157 -13.80 3.39 11.57
CA GLY A 157 -12.68 3.58 10.65
C GLY A 157 -12.76 2.58 9.51
N PHE A 158 -12.80 1.29 9.85
CA PHE A 158 -12.91 0.19 8.89
C PHE A 158 -14.12 0.35 7.94
N ALA A 159 -15.30 0.70 8.46
CA ALA A 159 -16.48 0.95 7.62
C ALA A 159 -16.26 2.09 6.62
N LEU A 160 -15.63 3.20 7.05
CA LEU A 160 -15.28 4.31 6.17
C LEU A 160 -14.19 3.90 5.16
N GLY A 161 -13.22 3.09 5.57
CA GLY A 161 -12.22 2.47 4.71
C GLY A 161 -12.86 1.69 3.55
N TYR A 162 -13.79 0.79 3.86
CA TYR A 162 -14.51 0.02 2.85
C TYR A 162 -15.34 0.87 1.90
N ILE A 163 -15.98 1.94 2.42
CA ILE A 163 -16.69 2.89 1.56
C ILE A 163 -15.70 3.58 0.61
N GLY A 164 -14.54 4.03 1.10
CA GLY A 164 -13.55 4.69 0.25
C GLY A 164 -12.95 3.77 -0.82
N GLY A 165 -12.52 2.58 -0.42
CA GLY A 165 -12.01 1.58 -1.35
C GLY A 165 -13.07 1.15 -2.37
N GLY A 166 -14.28 0.88 -1.91
CA GLY A 166 -15.40 0.46 -2.75
C GLY A 166 -15.86 1.54 -3.73
N VAL A 167 -15.95 2.81 -3.31
CA VAL A 167 -16.34 3.93 -4.18
C VAL A 167 -15.30 4.13 -5.27
N LEU A 168 -14.00 4.16 -4.93
CA LEU A 168 -12.96 4.33 -5.95
C LEU A 168 -12.95 3.15 -6.92
N LEU A 169 -13.06 1.93 -6.40
CA LEU A 169 -13.12 0.73 -7.23
C LEU A 169 -14.32 0.76 -8.19
N ALA A 170 -15.50 1.10 -7.69
CA ALA A 170 -16.71 1.22 -8.52
C ALA A 170 -16.55 2.29 -9.61
N LEU A 171 -15.97 3.45 -9.28
CA LEU A 171 -15.67 4.49 -10.28
C LEU A 171 -14.71 3.97 -11.36
N ASN A 172 -13.67 3.24 -10.97
CA ASN A 172 -12.74 2.67 -11.95
C ASN A 172 -13.42 1.66 -12.88
N LEU A 173 -14.30 0.79 -12.36
CA LEU A 173 -15.05 -0.19 -13.17
C LEU A 173 -16.11 0.43 -14.08
N VAL A 174 -16.58 1.64 -13.79
CA VAL A 174 -17.51 2.38 -14.66
C VAL A 174 -16.74 3.10 -15.77
N LEU A 175 -15.52 3.55 -15.49
CA LEU A 175 -14.69 4.32 -16.43
C LEU A 175 -13.86 3.44 -17.38
N PHE A 176 -13.53 2.21 -16.98
CA PHE A 176 -12.64 1.28 -17.70
C PHE A 176 -13.25 -0.12 -17.76
#